data_AF-A0A6F9DE21-F1
#
_entry.id   AF-A0A6F9DE21-F1
#
_cell.length_a   1.000
_cell.length_b   1.000
_cell.length_c   1.000
_cell.angle_alpha   90.00
_cell.angle_beta   90.00
_cell.angle_gamma   90.00
#
_symmetry.space_group_name_H-M   'P 1'
#
loop_
_entity.id
_entity.type
_entity.pdbx_description
1 polymer ?
#
loop_
_entity_poly.entity_id
_entity_poly.type
_entity_poly.pdbx_seq_one_letter_code
_entity_poly.pdbx_strand_id
1 'polypeptide(L)'
;MGMTAEQERDFVKLNLGPTLHSRGHGNLKLMIVDGQRFLLPEWATTVLSDHDAAKFVSGIAVHWYTDFVTPADKLSKTHHIHPDYFILGTEACVGQLSLAGEKVKLGSWLRGQRYSNDIFKDLNNWVTGWVDWNLALDQGGGPNWAKNFVDSPIIVNATKDEFYKQPMFYHIGHFR
;
A
#
# COMPACT_ATOMS: atom_id res chain seq x y z
N MET A 1 -2.84 -9.43 11.62
CA MET A 1 -2.95 -10.89 11.88
C MET A 1 -1.90 -11.56 11.01
N GLY A 2 -1.07 -12.45 11.57
CA GLY A 2 -0.03 -13.11 10.77
C GLY A 2 -0.59 -14.28 9.97
N MET A 3 -0.23 -14.38 8.69
CA MET A 3 -0.52 -15.51 7.81
C MET A 3 0.76 -15.89 7.05
N THR A 4 0.91 -17.13 6.61
CA THR A 4 1.79 -17.49 5.48
C THR A 4 1.04 -17.37 4.17
N ALA A 5 1.73 -17.45 3.04
CA ALA A 5 1.10 -17.42 1.72
C ALA A 5 0.11 -18.59 1.52
N GLU A 6 0.44 -19.78 2.03
CA GLU A 6 -0.45 -20.96 2.00
C GLU A 6 -1.68 -20.76 2.89
N GLN A 7 -1.51 -20.12 4.05
CA GLN A 7 -2.63 -19.80 4.94
C GLN A 7 -3.56 -18.75 4.31
N GLU A 8 -3.02 -17.72 3.66
CA GLU A 8 -3.85 -16.75 2.92
C GLU A 8 -4.59 -17.45 1.78
N ARG A 9 -3.91 -18.27 0.97
CA ARG A 9 -4.53 -19.09 -0.10
C ARG A 9 -5.70 -19.91 0.42
N ASP A 10 -5.46 -20.66 1.50
CA ASP A 10 -6.47 -21.55 2.08
C ASP A 10 -7.63 -20.76 2.68
N PHE A 11 -7.35 -19.62 3.33
CA PHE A 11 -8.37 -18.71 3.82
C PHE A 11 -9.23 -18.12 2.69
N VAL A 12 -8.62 -17.73 1.57
CA VAL A 12 -9.34 -17.22 0.39
C VAL A 12 -10.28 -18.29 -0.17
N LYS A 13 -9.78 -19.51 -0.43
CA LYS A 13 -10.59 -20.55 -1.09
C LYS A 13 -11.59 -21.25 -0.19
N LEU A 14 -11.28 -21.43 1.09
CA LEU A 14 -12.13 -22.18 2.03
C LEU A 14 -13.10 -21.29 2.80
N ASN A 15 -12.81 -19.99 2.93
CA ASN A 15 -13.59 -19.09 3.79
C ASN A 15 -14.00 -17.80 3.08
N LEU A 16 -13.07 -16.89 2.84
CA LEU A 16 -13.39 -15.51 2.46
C LEU A 16 -14.11 -15.43 1.12
N GLY A 17 -13.57 -16.05 0.06
CA GLY A 17 -14.15 -16.04 -1.28
C GLY A 17 -15.57 -16.61 -1.33
N PRO A 18 -15.79 -17.87 -0.87
CA PRO A 18 -17.14 -18.45 -0.81
C PRO A 18 -18.11 -17.64 0.05
N THR A 19 -17.65 -17.08 1.17
CA THR A 19 -18.49 -16.26 2.06
C THR A 19 -18.93 -14.98 1.36
N LEU A 20 -18.02 -14.24 0.72
CA LEU A 20 -18.37 -13.03 -0.02
C LEU A 20 -19.39 -13.33 -1.13
N HIS A 21 -19.18 -14.39 -1.91
CA HIS A 21 -20.11 -14.76 -2.99
C HIS A 21 -21.48 -15.20 -2.46
N SER A 22 -21.52 -16.09 -1.47
CA SER A 22 -22.79 -16.59 -0.90
C SER A 22 -23.60 -15.52 -0.17
N ARG A 23 -22.95 -14.44 0.27
CA ARG A 23 -23.61 -13.28 0.89
C ARG A 23 -23.96 -12.16 -0.10
N GLY A 24 -23.79 -12.38 -1.41
CA GLY A 24 -24.15 -11.42 -2.45
C GLY A 24 -23.11 -10.32 -2.70
N HIS A 25 -21.89 -10.48 -2.18
CA HIS A 25 -20.77 -9.56 -2.35
C HIS A 25 -19.71 -10.05 -3.35
N GLY A 26 -20.07 -11.00 -4.22
CA GLY A 26 -19.16 -11.55 -5.24
C GLY A 26 -18.74 -10.55 -6.33
N ASN A 27 -19.34 -9.35 -6.35
CA ASN A 27 -18.92 -8.24 -7.20
C ASN A 27 -17.76 -7.42 -6.62
N LEU A 28 -17.44 -7.57 -5.34
CA LEU A 28 -16.28 -6.91 -4.73
C LEU A 28 -14.98 -7.48 -5.31
N LYS A 29 -13.98 -6.61 -5.48
CA LYS A 29 -12.65 -7.02 -5.90
C LYS A 29 -11.83 -7.39 -4.67
N LEU A 30 -11.42 -8.65 -4.61
CA LEU A 30 -10.55 -9.15 -3.54
C LEU A 30 -9.10 -9.03 -3.97
N MET A 31 -8.26 -8.47 -3.10
CA MET A 31 -6.82 -8.40 -3.27
C MET A 31 -6.12 -9.25 -2.22
N ILE A 32 -4.95 -9.76 -2.57
CA ILE A 32 -4.09 -10.60 -1.71
C ILE A 32 -2.76 -9.90 -1.41
N VAL A 33 -1.95 -10.50 -0.54
CA VAL A 33 -0.63 -10.02 -0.07
C VAL A 33 -0.75 -8.86 0.93
N ASP A 34 -1.26 -7.71 0.47
CA ASP A 34 -1.36 -6.45 1.23
C ASP A 34 -0.17 -6.21 2.17
N GLY A 35 1.02 -6.25 1.58
CA GLY A 35 2.28 -6.30 2.28
C GLY A 35 3.44 -5.78 1.45
N GLN A 36 4.66 -5.94 1.96
CA GLN A 36 5.83 -5.31 1.34
C GLN A 36 6.19 -5.96 0.00
N ARG A 37 6.68 -5.14 -0.94
CA ARG A 37 7.12 -5.57 -2.28
C ARG A 37 8.11 -6.75 -2.25
N PHE A 38 8.91 -6.93 -1.19
CA PHE A 38 9.89 -8.01 -1.13
C PHE A 38 9.26 -9.40 -1.11
N LEU A 39 7.98 -9.52 -0.74
CA LEU A 39 7.21 -10.77 -0.74
C LEU A 39 6.87 -11.26 -2.15
N LEU A 40 7.03 -10.41 -3.16
CA LEU A 40 6.71 -10.70 -4.54
C LEU A 40 7.91 -11.19 -5.35
N PRO A 41 7.73 -12.07 -6.34
CA PRO A 41 6.45 -12.65 -6.81
C PRO A 41 6.01 -13.89 -6.01
N GLU A 42 6.80 -14.36 -5.05
CA GLU A 42 6.64 -15.68 -4.44
C GLU A 42 5.29 -15.83 -3.76
N TRP A 43 4.87 -14.85 -2.96
CA TRP A 43 3.60 -14.90 -2.24
C TRP A 43 2.40 -14.94 -3.17
N ALA A 44 2.37 -14.05 -4.17
CA ALA A 44 1.31 -14.03 -5.19
C ALA A 44 1.25 -15.37 -5.94
N THR A 45 2.41 -15.94 -6.28
CA THR A 45 2.49 -17.23 -6.97
C THR A 45 1.93 -18.38 -6.13
N THR A 46 2.21 -18.42 -4.82
CA THR A 46 1.64 -19.44 -3.93
C THR A 46 0.11 -19.41 -3.91
N VAL A 47 -0.49 -18.21 -3.89
CA VAL A 47 -1.95 -18.07 -3.86
C VAL A 47 -2.58 -18.32 -5.23
N LEU A 48 -2.05 -17.71 -6.28
CA LEU A 48 -2.65 -17.68 -7.61
C LEU A 48 -2.42 -18.99 -8.42
N SER A 49 -1.45 -19.82 -8.03
CA SER A 49 -1.27 -21.14 -8.65
C SER A 49 -2.35 -22.15 -8.24
N ASP A 50 -3.15 -21.84 -7.20
CA ASP A 50 -4.30 -22.65 -6.79
C ASP A 50 -5.58 -22.07 -7.40
N HIS A 51 -6.14 -22.78 -8.38
CA HIS A 51 -7.34 -22.34 -9.11
C HIS A 51 -8.56 -22.11 -8.20
N ASP A 52 -8.66 -22.82 -7.07
CA ASP A 52 -9.78 -22.62 -6.14
C ASP A 52 -9.65 -21.35 -5.32
N ALA A 53 -8.44 -20.85 -5.11
CA ALA A 53 -8.21 -19.51 -4.54
C ALA A 53 -8.28 -18.44 -5.63
N ALA A 54 -7.56 -18.64 -6.73
CA ALA A 54 -7.36 -17.67 -7.81
C ALA A 54 -8.68 -17.13 -8.39
N LYS A 55 -9.71 -17.98 -8.53
CA LYS A 55 -11.04 -17.58 -9.04
C LYS A 55 -11.74 -16.49 -8.21
N PHE A 56 -11.32 -16.27 -6.96
CA PHE A 56 -11.86 -15.22 -6.10
C PHE A 56 -10.98 -13.96 -6.08
N VAL A 57 -9.72 -14.05 -6.54
CA VAL A 57 -8.76 -12.96 -6.48
C VAL A 57 -8.88 -12.09 -7.73
N SER A 58 -8.83 -10.78 -7.55
CA SER A 58 -8.85 -9.80 -8.64
C SER A 58 -7.52 -9.08 -8.84
N GLY A 59 -6.71 -8.96 -7.77
CA GLY A 59 -5.46 -8.21 -7.83
C GLY A 59 -4.54 -8.47 -6.64
N ILE A 60 -3.39 -7.81 -6.68
CA ILE A 60 -2.29 -7.96 -5.72
C ILE A 60 -2.04 -6.59 -5.08
N ALA A 61 -2.06 -6.53 -3.75
CA ALA A 61 -1.86 -5.31 -2.97
C ALA A 61 -0.40 -5.23 -2.46
N VAL A 62 0.22 -4.06 -2.60
CA VAL A 62 1.62 -3.83 -2.20
C VAL A 62 1.83 -2.54 -1.41
N HIS A 63 2.80 -2.59 -0.49
CA HIS A 63 3.25 -1.46 0.32
C HIS A 63 4.72 -1.11 0.01
N TRP A 64 5.12 0.14 0.26
CA TRP A 64 6.41 0.71 -0.19
C TRP A 64 7.56 0.71 0.85
N TYR A 65 7.32 0.24 2.09
CA TYR A 65 8.20 0.62 3.21
C TYR A 65 9.60 0.04 3.13
N THR A 66 9.82 -1.04 2.38
CA THR A 66 11.12 -1.68 2.16
C THR A 66 11.76 -1.36 0.81
N ASP A 67 11.23 -0.38 0.07
CA ASP A 67 11.65 -0.09 -1.30
C ASP A 67 13.07 0.45 -1.43
N PHE A 68 13.61 1.00 -0.34
CA PHE A 68 15.00 1.42 -0.28
C PHE A 68 16.00 0.25 -0.41
N VAL A 69 15.54 -0.99 -0.19
CA VAL A 69 16.31 -2.23 -0.42
C VAL A 69 15.61 -3.22 -1.37
N THR A 70 14.39 -2.91 -1.80
CA THR A 70 13.58 -3.80 -2.65
C THR A 70 13.38 -3.16 -4.02
N PRO A 71 14.01 -3.69 -5.07
CA PRO A 71 13.89 -3.13 -6.41
C PRO A 71 12.46 -3.26 -6.97
N ALA A 72 12.06 -2.28 -7.79
CA ALA A 72 10.74 -2.22 -8.41
C ALA A 72 10.52 -3.33 -9.46
N ASP A 73 11.58 -3.97 -9.95
CA ASP A 73 11.50 -5.07 -10.92
C ASP A 73 10.71 -6.28 -10.40
N LYS A 74 10.57 -6.46 -9.08
CA LYS A 74 9.68 -7.46 -8.47
C LYS A 74 8.22 -7.26 -8.90
N LEU A 75 7.76 -6.02 -9.08
CA LEU A 75 6.42 -5.71 -9.59
C LEU A 75 6.27 -6.19 -11.04
N SER A 76 7.22 -5.83 -11.91
CA SER A 76 7.24 -6.27 -13.31
C SER A 76 7.33 -7.79 -13.45
N LYS A 77 8.16 -8.46 -12.64
CA LYS A 77 8.22 -9.93 -12.58
C LYS A 77 6.88 -10.54 -12.19
N THR A 78 6.22 -9.96 -11.19
CA THR A 78 4.90 -10.43 -10.73
C THR A 78 3.85 -10.29 -11.83
N HIS A 79 3.80 -9.14 -12.50
CA HIS A 79 2.91 -8.91 -13.62
C HIS A 79 3.18 -9.90 -14.77
N HIS A 80 4.44 -10.13 -15.15
CA HIS A 80 4.75 -11.08 -16.22
C HIS A 80 4.37 -12.53 -15.90
N ILE A 81 4.37 -12.93 -14.62
CA ILE A 81 3.93 -14.27 -14.19
C ILE A 81 2.39 -14.33 -14.13
N HIS A 82 1.74 -13.26 -13.64
CA HIS A 82 0.31 -13.19 -13.38
C HIS A 82 -0.34 -11.98 -14.10
N PRO A 83 -0.34 -11.92 -15.43
CA PRO A 83 -0.70 -10.70 -16.18
C PRO A 83 -2.18 -10.32 -16.08
N ASP A 84 -3.05 -11.28 -15.74
CA ASP A 84 -4.50 -11.08 -15.62
C ASP A 84 -4.93 -10.43 -14.30
N TYR A 85 -3.99 -10.23 -13.36
CA TYR A 85 -4.25 -9.67 -12.04
C TYR A 85 -3.61 -8.29 -11.92
N PHE A 86 -4.41 -7.27 -11.62
CA PHE A 86 -3.87 -5.92 -11.43
C PHE A 86 -3.02 -5.83 -10.16
N ILE A 87 -2.06 -4.91 -10.14
CA ILE A 87 -1.27 -4.60 -8.94
C ILE A 87 -1.67 -3.21 -8.45
N LEU A 88 -1.94 -3.05 -7.15
CA LEU A 88 -2.29 -1.78 -6.54
C LEU A 88 -1.32 -1.46 -5.39
N GLY A 89 -0.73 -0.26 -5.42
CA GLY A 89 -0.03 0.29 -4.25
C GLY A 89 -1.07 0.71 -3.23
N THR A 90 -1.31 -0.11 -2.21
CA THR A 90 -2.42 0.07 -1.25
C THR A 90 -2.04 0.92 -0.04
N GLU A 91 -0.74 1.09 0.22
CA GLU A 91 -0.28 1.86 1.37
C GLU A 91 1.15 2.39 1.19
N ALA A 92 1.32 3.67 1.49
CA ALA A 92 2.61 4.31 1.61
C ALA A 92 2.57 5.48 2.59
N CYS A 93 3.61 5.60 3.43
CA CYS A 93 3.88 6.80 4.23
C CYS A 93 5.36 7.02 4.56
N VAL A 94 5.70 8.24 4.96
CA VAL A 94 7.06 8.64 5.39
C VAL A 94 7.08 8.98 6.88
N GLY A 95 8.27 9.00 7.49
CA GLY A 95 8.42 9.23 8.94
C GLY A 95 8.32 7.94 9.77
N GLN A 96 8.11 6.81 9.10
CA GLN A 96 8.05 5.46 9.69
C GLN A 96 9.39 5.02 10.31
N LEU A 97 10.52 5.42 9.71
CA LEU A 97 11.84 4.99 10.20
C LEU A 97 12.16 5.68 11.53
N SER A 98 12.39 4.89 12.58
CA SER A 98 12.70 5.39 13.92
C SER A 98 13.94 6.27 13.97
N LEU A 99 14.90 6.05 13.06
CA LEU A 99 16.14 6.83 12.97
C LEU A 99 16.01 8.13 12.16
N ALA A 100 14.86 8.38 11.52
CA ALA A 100 14.67 9.54 10.64
C ALA A 100 14.44 10.88 11.38
N GLY A 101 14.52 10.88 12.72
CA GLY A 101 14.28 12.05 13.55
C GLY A 101 12.79 12.41 13.63
N GLU A 102 12.44 13.59 13.13
CA GLU A 102 11.08 14.14 13.21
C GLU A 102 10.06 13.31 12.42
N LYS A 103 8.94 12.98 13.08
CA LYS A 103 7.84 12.20 12.49
C LYS A 103 7.08 13.01 11.45
N VAL A 104 6.65 14.22 11.79
CA VAL A 104 6.12 15.21 10.86
C VAL A 104 7.20 16.24 10.57
N LYS A 105 7.42 16.55 9.29
CA LYS A 105 8.37 17.58 8.87
C LYS A 105 7.66 18.57 7.94
N LEU A 106 7.14 19.65 8.51
CA LEU A 106 6.38 20.66 7.79
C LEU A 106 7.22 21.26 6.65
N GLY A 107 6.66 21.31 5.44
CA GLY A 107 7.32 21.88 4.26
C GLY A 107 8.43 21.01 3.64
N SER A 108 8.55 19.73 4.00
CA SER A 108 9.62 18.87 3.48
C SER A 108 9.48 18.54 2.00
N TRP A 109 10.24 19.23 1.15
CA TRP A 109 10.30 18.95 -0.30
C TRP A 109 10.80 17.54 -0.62
N LEU A 110 11.79 17.04 0.14
CA LEU A 110 12.34 15.69 -0.05
C LEU A 110 11.28 14.60 0.19
N ARG A 111 10.35 14.81 1.13
CA ARG A 111 9.22 13.89 1.33
C ARG A 111 8.27 13.92 0.14
N GLY A 112 7.98 15.11 -0.40
CA GLY A 112 7.23 15.24 -1.65
C GLY A 112 7.87 14.48 -2.82
N GLN A 113 9.18 14.69 -3.05
CA GLN A 113 9.94 13.98 -4.08
C GLN A 113 9.87 12.46 -3.94
N ARG A 114 9.93 11.95 -2.70
CA ARG A 114 9.82 10.51 -2.44
C ARG A 114 8.49 9.93 -2.92
N TYR A 115 7.37 10.63 -2.67
CA TYR A 115 6.04 10.22 -3.15
C TYR A 115 6.00 10.18 -4.68
N SER A 116 6.35 11.28 -5.35
CA SER A 116 6.29 11.34 -6.82
C SER A 116 7.23 10.34 -7.50
N ASN A 117 8.42 10.13 -6.93
CA ASN A 117 9.38 9.16 -7.46
C ASN A 117 8.89 7.73 -7.30
N ASP A 118 8.21 7.41 -6.19
CA ASP A 118 7.63 6.09 -6.00
C ASP A 118 6.44 5.85 -6.92
N ILE A 119 5.48 6.79 -6.98
CA ILE A 119 4.34 6.72 -7.91
C ILE A 119 4.83 6.52 -9.34
N PHE A 120 5.84 7.30 -9.77
CA PHE A 120 6.43 7.14 -11.10
C PHE A 120 7.05 5.76 -11.33
N LYS A 121 7.74 5.19 -10.33
CA LYS A 121 8.31 3.84 -10.42
C LYS A 121 7.23 2.77 -10.50
N ASP A 122 6.22 2.87 -9.65
CA ASP A 122 5.09 1.95 -9.60
C ASP A 122 4.33 1.91 -10.92
N LEU A 123 3.96 3.08 -11.47
CA LEU A 123 3.28 3.19 -12.76
C LEU A 123 4.12 2.63 -13.92
N ASN A 124 5.44 2.80 -13.88
CA ASN A 124 6.35 2.20 -14.88
C ASN A 124 6.58 0.69 -14.67
N ASN A 125 6.03 0.10 -13.61
CA ASN A 125 6.13 -1.33 -13.30
C ASN A 125 4.74 -1.95 -13.06
N TRP A 126 3.76 -1.58 -13.90
CA TRP A 126 2.44 -2.20 -14.01
C TRP A 126 1.48 -2.01 -12.83
N VAL A 127 1.83 -1.16 -11.86
CA VAL A 127 0.90 -0.80 -10.79
C VAL A 127 -0.18 0.11 -11.37
N THR A 128 -1.45 -0.20 -11.10
CA THR A 128 -2.62 0.45 -11.71
C THR A 128 -3.20 1.58 -10.86
N GLY A 129 -2.66 1.81 -9.66
CA GLY A 129 -3.08 2.87 -8.77
C GLY A 129 -2.22 2.92 -7.50
N TRP A 130 -2.32 4.02 -6.77
CA TRP A 130 -1.46 4.29 -5.61
C TRP A 130 -2.26 4.99 -4.51
N VAL A 131 -2.16 4.50 -3.28
CA VAL A 131 -2.96 4.93 -2.14
C VAL A 131 -2.04 5.38 -1.00
N ASP A 132 -2.23 6.64 -0.58
CA ASP A 132 -1.58 7.20 0.61
C ASP A 132 -2.15 6.59 1.89
N TRP A 133 -1.39 6.63 2.99
CA TRP A 133 -1.79 6.00 4.25
C TRP A 133 -2.85 6.80 5.03
N ASN A 134 -2.44 7.86 5.73
CA ASN A 134 -3.36 8.70 6.51
C ASN A 134 -3.65 9.98 5.75
N LEU A 135 -4.92 10.24 5.42
CA LEU A 135 -5.34 11.47 4.73
C LEU A 135 -4.94 12.75 5.47
N ALA A 136 -4.96 12.72 6.81
CA ALA A 136 -4.51 13.81 7.66
C ALA A 136 -4.02 13.29 9.03
N LEU A 137 -3.05 13.98 9.63
CA LEU A 137 -2.56 13.72 11.00
C LEU A 137 -2.36 15.04 11.76
N ASP A 138 -2.19 14.98 13.07
CA ASP A 138 -1.81 16.15 13.87
C ASP A 138 -0.33 16.54 13.67
N GLN A 139 0.10 17.64 14.28
CA GLN A 139 1.49 18.12 14.21
C GLN A 139 2.54 17.14 14.78
N GLY A 140 2.11 16.15 15.58
CA GLY A 140 2.97 15.07 16.10
C GLY A 140 2.97 13.81 15.24
N GLY A 141 2.12 13.72 14.21
CA GLY A 141 1.96 12.55 13.35
C GLY A 141 1.00 11.50 13.92
N GLY A 142 0.08 11.93 14.79
CA GLY A 142 -0.92 11.09 15.44
C GLY A 142 -2.36 11.58 15.21
N PRO A 143 -3.31 11.14 16.06
CA PRO A 143 -3.11 10.26 17.22
C PRO A 143 -2.78 8.80 16.81
N ASN A 144 -1.93 8.13 17.59
CA ASN A 144 -1.64 6.71 17.43
C ASN A 144 -1.34 6.10 18.81
N TRP A 145 -2.16 5.15 19.26
CA TRP A 145 -2.08 4.59 20.61
C TRP A 145 -0.74 3.88 20.89
N ALA A 146 -0.16 3.24 19.87
CA ALA A 146 1.13 2.56 19.94
C ALA A 146 2.32 3.50 19.70
N LYS A 147 2.06 4.82 19.55
CA LYS A 147 3.06 5.85 19.25
C LYS A 147 3.83 5.59 17.94
N ASN A 148 3.21 4.88 17.00
CA ASN A 148 3.75 4.65 15.67
C ASN A 148 3.42 5.83 14.74
N PHE A 149 3.95 7.01 15.08
CA PHE A 149 3.67 8.24 14.36
C PHE A 149 4.43 8.30 13.03
N VAL A 150 3.81 8.95 12.06
CA VAL A 150 4.31 9.14 10.68
C VAL A 150 3.92 10.53 10.18
N ASP A 151 4.38 10.92 9.01
CA ASP A 151 3.90 12.15 8.33
C ASP A 151 2.63 11.85 7.53
N SER A 152 1.93 12.91 7.13
CA SER A 152 0.76 12.85 6.25
C SER A 152 0.80 14.03 5.27
N PRO A 153 0.22 13.91 4.06
CA PRO A 153 0.06 15.04 3.14
C PRO A 153 -0.70 16.24 3.73
N ILE A 154 -1.53 16.05 4.74
CA ILE A 154 -2.25 17.12 5.44
C ILE A 154 -1.94 17.04 6.94
N ILE A 155 -1.49 18.15 7.51
CA ILE A 155 -1.24 18.27 8.95
C ILE A 155 -2.25 19.23 9.57
N VAL A 156 -3.02 18.78 10.55
CA VAL A 156 -4.05 19.56 11.22
C VAL A 156 -3.49 20.17 12.52
N ASN A 157 -3.71 21.47 12.69
CA ASN A 157 -3.44 22.17 13.93
C ASN A 157 -4.76 22.65 14.56
N ALA A 158 -5.34 21.80 15.39
CA ALA A 158 -6.63 22.07 16.03
C ALA A 158 -6.60 23.27 17.00
N THR A 159 -5.44 23.65 17.55
CA THR A 159 -5.36 24.79 18.48
C THR A 159 -5.53 26.14 17.80
N LYS A 160 -5.34 26.18 16.47
CA LYS A 160 -5.48 27.39 15.64
C LYS A 160 -6.56 27.26 14.56
N ASP A 161 -7.33 26.17 14.56
CA ASP A 161 -8.34 25.85 13.54
C ASP A 161 -7.79 25.96 12.11
N GLU A 162 -6.61 25.39 11.87
CA GLU A 162 -5.93 25.45 10.57
C GLU A 162 -5.37 24.08 10.16
N PHE A 163 -5.03 23.94 8.87
CA PHE A 163 -4.32 22.78 8.35
C PHE A 163 -3.25 23.19 7.34
N TYR A 164 -2.18 22.41 7.28
CA TYR A 164 -1.06 22.59 6.37
C TYR A 164 -1.10 21.52 5.30
N LYS A 165 -1.19 21.95 4.04
CA LYS A 165 -1.00 21.07 2.89
C LYS A 165 0.49 20.93 2.63
N GLN A 166 1.04 19.76 2.91
CA GLN A 166 2.46 19.46 2.78
C GLN A 166 2.87 19.36 1.30
N PRO A 167 4.17 19.46 0.94
CA PRO A 167 4.63 19.17 -0.41
C PRO A 167 4.13 17.82 -0.96
N MET A 168 4.03 16.78 -0.12
CA MET A 168 3.47 15.47 -0.49
C MET A 168 2.07 15.57 -1.12
N PHE A 169 1.20 16.44 -0.60
CA PHE A 169 -0.14 16.66 -1.15
C PHE A 169 -0.08 17.11 -2.62
N TYR A 170 0.81 18.04 -2.92
CA TYR A 170 0.96 18.59 -4.27
C TYR A 170 1.67 17.61 -5.20
N HIS A 171 2.67 16.87 -4.70
CA HIS A 171 3.34 15.82 -5.47
C HIS A 171 2.39 14.69 -5.88
N ILE A 172 1.49 14.23 -4.99
CA ILE A 172 0.41 13.30 -5.37
C ILE A 172 -0.52 13.96 -6.41
N GLY A 173 -0.84 15.24 -6.22
CA GLY A 173 -1.72 16.00 -7.11
C GLY A 173 -1.27 16.09 -8.57
N HIS A 174 0.02 15.87 -8.87
CA HIS A 174 0.52 15.83 -10.24
C HIS A 174 0.14 14.56 -11.02
N PHE A 175 -0.35 13.50 -10.36
CA PHE A 175 -0.69 12.21 -10.97
C PHE A 175 -2.19 11.92 -10.97
N ARG A 176 -3.01 12.86 -10.50
CA ARG A 176 -4.48 12.72 -10.41
C ARG A 176 -5.17 13.00 -11.73
#